data_AF-A0A1V6D9D0-F1
#
_entry.id   AF-A0A1V6D9D0-F1
#
_cell.length_a   1.000
_cell.length_b   1.000
_cell.length_c   1.000
_cell.angle_alpha   90.00
_cell.angle_beta   90.00
_cell.angle_gamma   90.00
#
_symmetry.space_group_name_H-M   'P 1'
#
loop_
_entity.id
_entity.type
_entity.pdbx_description
1 polymer ?
#
loop_
_entity_poly.entity_id
_entity_poly.type
_entity_poly.pdbx_seq_one_letter_code
_entity_poly.pdbx_strand_id
1 'polypeptide(L)'
;MGWQTDHDDALVLPGRTGGAAVRAGRRAIDVSQAMAHLRAGARDSAVDRVSAGYLALRQGEDGLSVDEALTVTAEALGEEVLLRHRLSEIRYCRRRGLPLPSARDEDGPGTVARSALSLVALAWANRPCPVCHNGCEVCTRCELDELLTGGRCNACGETGWVECSVCAGTGWLDQPAPSELARHVQRLRRRQARDGVRRLWASLSRLRKDEVHLLGERRADMLADLVRLRAQLRLLMNHAGIHRDRVRGELNPWALRADQLIGLLTGR
;
A
#
# COMPACT_ATOMS: atom_id res chain seq x y z
N MET A 1 49.61 -44.33 33.05
CA MET A 1 48.27 -43.71 33.02
C MET A 1 47.87 -43.57 31.56
N GLY A 2 46.96 -44.42 31.09
CA GLY A 2 46.40 -44.40 29.74
C GLY A 2 44.90 -44.60 29.84
N TRP A 3 44.14 -43.79 29.10
CA TRP A 3 42.68 -43.76 29.07
C TRP A 3 42.20 -44.13 27.66
N GLN A 4 41.31 -45.12 27.57
CA GLN A 4 40.32 -45.46 26.52
C GLN A 4 39.82 -46.88 26.84
N THR A 5 38.55 -47.31 26.72
CA THR A 5 37.24 -46.75 26.30
C THR A 5 36.16 -47.78 26.71
N ASP A 6 34.90 -47.47 26.40
CA ASP A 6 33.69 -48.32 26.35
C ASP A 6 32.82 -48.30 27.61
N HIS A 7 31.49 -48.36 27.55
CA HIS A 7 30.42 -47.90 26.65
C HIS A 7 29.13 -48.34 27.40
N ASP A 8 28.06 -47.56 27.27
CA ASP A 8 26.66 -48.00 27.40
C ASP A 8 26.15 -48.52 28.77
N ASP A 9 25.26 -47.76 29.41
CA ASP A 9 23.84 -48.08 29.26
C ASP A 9 22.87 -47.01 29.81
N ALA A 10 21.83 -46.80 29.00
CA ALA A 10 20.48 -46.41 29.36
C ALA A 10 20.22 -45.01 29.97
N LEU A 11 20.25 -43.97 29.13
CA LEU A 11 19.33 -42.84 29.29
C LEU A 11 18.03 -43.12 28.54
N VAL A 12 17.08 -43.61 29.32
CA VAL A 12 15.65 -43.71 29.03
C VAL A 12 15.16 -42.44 28.34
N LEU A 13 14.68 -42.58 27.11
CA LEU A 13 13.82 -41.59 26.45
C LEU A 13 12.40 -41.68 27.03
N PRO A 14 11.83 -40.61 27.60
CA PRO A 14 10.39 -40.41 27.56
C PRO A 14 10.04 -39.53 26.36
N GLY A 15 9.12 -40.04 25.56
CA GLY A 15 8.72 -39.45 24.30
C GLY A 15 7.91 -38.15 24.39
N ARG A 16 7.49 -37.72 23.19
CA ARG A 16 6.47 -36.70 22.91
C ARG A 16 6.84 -35.22 23.13
N THR A 17 8.10 -34.84 23.08
CA THR A 17 8.51 -33.41 22.94
C THR A 17 8.81 -32.98 21.48
N GLY A 18 8.98 -33.94 20.57
CA GLY A 18 9.48 -33.69 19.21
C GLY A 18 8.59 -32.78 18.36
N GLY A 19 7.27 -32.97 18.35
CA GLY A 19 6.39 -32.21 17.44
C GLY A 19 6.22 -30.73 17.80
N ALA A 20 6.25 -30.38 19.09
CA ALA A 20 6.09 -28.98 19.53
C ALA A 20 7.41 -28.21 19.46
N ALA A 21 8.53 -28.84 19.85
CA ALA A 21 9.86 -28.25 19.77
C ALA A 21 10.32 -28.06 18.31
N VAL A 22 10.02 -29.01 17.43
CA VAL A 22 10.32 -28.88 15.99
C VAL A 22 9.49 -27.77 15.35
N ARG A 23 8.19 -27.63 15.68
CA ARG A 23 7.35 -26.52 15.21
C ARG A 23 7.83 -25.17 15.75
N ALA A 24 8.25 -25.09 17.01
CA ALA A 24 8.81 -23.87 17.60
C ALA A 24 10.16 -23.49 16.96
N GLY A 25 11.03 -24.47 16.69
CA GLY A 25 12.30 -24.27 15.99
C GLY A 25 12.11 -23.82 14.54
N ARG A 26 11.15 -24.42 13.82
CA ARG A 26 10.80 -24.02 12.44
C ARG A 26 10.21 -22.61 12.39
N ARG A 27 9.30 -22.29 13.31
CA ARG A 27 8.77 -20.94 13.49
C ARG A 27 9.88 -19.92 13.77
N ALA A 28 10.87 -20.25 14.59
CA ALA A 28 11.99 -19.35 14.87
C ALA A 28 12.88 -19.11 13.63
N ILE A 29 13.04 -20.11 12.76
CA ILE A 29 13.76 -19.99 11.48
C ILE A 29 12.96 -19.13 10.49
N ASP A 30 11.66 -19.38 10.33
CA ASP A 30 10.79 -18.61 9.44
C ASP A 30 10.67 -17.14 9.88
N VAL A 31 10.53 -16.91 11.19
CA VAL A 31 10.58 -15.57 11.80
C VAL A 31 11.93 -14.93 11.53
N SER A 32 13.04 -15.64 11.73
CA SER A 32 14.39 -15.08 11.51
C SER A 32 14.64 -14.75 10.04
N GLN A 33 14.14 -15.56 9.11
CA GLN A 33 14.24 -15.33 7.67
C GLN A 33 13.34 -14.18 7.21
N ALA A 34 12.11 -14.10 7.70
CA ALA A 34 11.23 -12.94 7.48
C ALA A 34 11.83 -11.66 8.07
N MET A 35 12.41 -11.73 9.26
CA MET A 35 13.15 -10.62 9.88
C MET A 35 14.37 -10.24 9.05
N ALA A 36 15.09 -11.20 8.45
CA ALA A 36 16.22 -10.92 7.56
C ALA A 36 15.75 -10.19 6.28
N HIS A 37 14.64 -10.61 5.66
CA HIS A 37 14.04 -9.90 4.52
C HIS A 37 13.54 -8.49 4.90
N LEU A 38 12.96 -8.32 6.09
CA LEU A 38 12.53 -7.03 6.62
C LEU A 38 13.72 -6.10 6.97
N ARG A 39 14.89 -6.67 7.33
CA ARG A 39 16.09 -5.93 7.76
C ARG A 39 17.12 -5.66 6.65
N ALA A 40 17.29 -6.55 5.67
CA ALA A 40 18.38 -6.49 4.68
C ALA A 40 18.16 -5.49 3.52
N GLY A 41 16.91 -5.09 3.23
CA GLY A 41 16.57 -4.22 2.09
C GLY A 41 16.65 -2.71 2.35
N ALA A 42 17.78 -2.20 2.88
CA ALA A 42 17.94 -0.80 3.34
C ALA A 42 17.89 0.30 2.25
N ARG A 43 17.39 0.01 1.04
CA ARG A 43 17.24 0.99 -0.06
C ARG A 43 15.81 1.16 -0.60
N ASP A 44 14.86 0.28 -0.25
CA ASP A 44 13.50 0.30 -0.82
C ASP A 44 12.41 0.41 0.27
N SER A 45 11.27 1.00 -0.12
CA SER A 45 10.25 1.50 0.80
C SER A 45 9.81 0.47 1.85
N ALA A 46 9.49 0.91 3.08
CA ALA A 46 9.01 0.03 4.15
C ALA A 46 7.81 -0.85 3.73
N VAL A 47 7.04 -0.37 2.76
CA VAL A 47 5.90 -1.04 2.12
C VAL A 47 6.31 -2.28 1.32
N ASP A 48 7.38 -2.20 0.53
CA ASP A 48 7.84 -3.34 -0.27
C ASP A 48 8.33 -4.48 0.64
N ARG A 49 8.95 -4.12 1.76
CA ARG A 49 9.44 -5.07 2.77
C ARG A 49 8.32 -5.85 3.47
N VAL A 50 7.25 -5.16 3.89
CA VAL A 50 6.09 -5.82 4.53
C VAL A 50 5.41 -6.79 3.55
N SER A 51 5.23 -6.36 2.29
CA SER A 51 4.59 -7.21 1.27
C SER A 51 5.45 -8.41 0.89
N ALA A 52 6.75 -8.21 0.71
CA ALA A 52 7.70 -9.28 0.38
C ALA A 52 7.86 -10.28 1.53
N GLY A 53 7.94 -9.80 2.77
CA GLY A 53 8.00 -10.65 3.96
C GLY A 53 6.75 -11.53 4.09
N TYR A 54 5.56 -10.95 3.92
CA TYR A 54 4.31 -11.72 3.93
C TYR A 54 4.26 -12.77 2.80
N LEU A 55 4.69 -12.45 1.59
CA LEU A 55 4.72 -13.41 0.48
C LEU A 55 5.73 -14.54 0.70
N ALA A 56 6.93 -14.22 1.19
CA ALA A 56 7.94 -15.22 1.49
C ALA A 56 7.40 -16.25 2.50
N LEU A 57 6.67 -15.79 3.52
CA LEU A 57 6.02 -16.65 4.51
C LEU A 57 4.89 -17.51 3.89
N ARG A 58 4.19 -17.02 2.86
CA ARG A 58 3.08 -17.72 2.19
C ARG A 58 3.52 -18.68 1.08
N GLN A 59 4.65 -18.40 0.42
CA GLN A 59 5.12 -19.10 -0.78
C GLN A 59 6.30 -20.06 -0.52
N GLY A 60 6.83 -20.12 0.71
CA GLY A 60 7.86 -21.10 1.09
C GLY A 60 7.38 -22.55 0.97
N GLU A 61 8.31 -23.52 1.00
CA GLU A 61 8.05 -24.95 0.82
C GLU A 61 6.98 -25.52 1.78
N ASP A 62 6.81 -24.92 2.97
CA ASP A 62 5.75 -25.25 3.95
C ASP A 62 4.80 -24.07 4.20
N GLY A 63 4.54 -23.24 3.19
CA GLY A 63 3.86 -21.94 3.27
C GLY A 63 2.82 -21.80 4.40
N LEU A 64 3.05 -20.82 5.28
CA LEU A 64 2.23 -20.61 6.47
C LEU A 64 0.76 -20.34 6.11
N SER A 65 -0.14 -20.71 7.03
CA SER A 65 -1.53 -20.24 6.95
C SER A 65 -1.57 -18.70 6.99
N VAL A 66 -2.68 -18.11 6.53
CA VAL A 66 -2.84 -16.64 6.53
C VAL A 66 -2.66 -16.06 7.92
N ASP A 67 -3.24 -16.70 8.94
CA ASP A 67 -3.15 -16.23 10.33
C ASP A 67 -1.72 -16.34 10.86
N GLU A 68 -1.02 -17.44 10.60
CA GLU A 68 0.37 -17.61 11.00
C GLU A 68 1.31 -16.61 10.31
N ALA A 69 1.13 -16.39 9.00
CA ALA A 69 1.92 -15.42 8.25
C ALA A 69 1.68 -13.99 8.76
N LEU A 70 0.44 -13.64 9.11
CA LEU A 70 0.10 -12.33 9.68
C LEU A 70 0.67 -12.17 11.09
N THR A 71 0.59 -13.20 11.93
CA THR A 71 1.18 -13.18 13.27
C THR A 71 2.69 -12.99 13.21
N VAL A 72 3.39 -13.76 12.37
CA VAL A 72 4.84 -13.64 12.19
C VAL A 72 5.21 -12.26 11.61
N THR A 73 4.43 -11.76 10.65
CA THR A 73 4.62 -10.39 10.12
C THR A 73 4.44 -9.34 11.22
N ALA A 74 3.44 -9.51 12.09
CA ALA A 74 3.20 -8.60 13.20
C ALA A 74 4.34 -8.62 14.24
N GLU A 75 4.80 -9.81 14.62
CA GLU A 75 5.95 -10.02 15.50
C GLU A 75 7.20 -9.35 14.92
N ALA A 76 7.42 -9.47 13.62
CA ALA A 76 8.59 -8.91 12.95
C ALA A 76 8.54 -7.38 12.74
N LEU A 77 7.33 -6.80 12.60
CA LEU A 77 7.14 -5.34 12.53
C LEU A 77 7.39 -4.65 13.88
N GLY A 78 7.20 -5.38 14.98
CA GLY A 78 7.33 -4.88 16.34
C GLY A 78 6.11 -4.08 16.81
N GLU A 79 5.87 -4.11 18.12
CA GLU A 79 4.72 -3.46 18.76
C GLU A 79 4.67 -1.95 18.50
N GLU A 80 5.81 -1.28 18.42
CA GLU A 80 5.89 0.16 18.21
C GLU A 80 5.29 0.59 16.86
N VAL A 81 5.57 -0.16 15.78
CA VAL A 81 5.04 0.13 14.44
C VAL A 81 3.53 -0.10 14.40
N LEU A 82 3.06 -1.17 15.03
CA LEU A 82 1.65 -1.51 15.13
C LEU A 82 0.89 -0.48 15.97
N LEU A 83 1.45 -0.04 17.09
CA LEU A 83 0.92 1.03 17.94
C LEU A 83 0.83 2.35 17.18
N ARG A 84 1.90 2.76 16.48
CA ARG A 84 1.88 3.99 15.65
C ARG A 84 0.82 3.92 14.55
N HIS A 85 0.66 2.77 13.90
CA HIS A 85 -0.39 2.57 12.89
C HIS A 85 -1.78 2.65 13.51
N ARG A 86 -2.03 1.93 14.61
CA ARG A 86 -3.29 1.92 15.36
C ARG A 86 -3.68 3.33 15.85
N LEU A 87 -2.72 4.08 16.40
CA LEU A 87 -2.93 5.48 16.80
C LEU A 87 -3.25 6.39 15.59
N SER A 88 -2.71 6.08 14.42
CA SER A 88 -3.02 6.80 13.18
C SER A 88 -4.44 6.48 12.68
N GLU A 89 -4.87 5.23 12.79
CA GLU A 89 -6.25 4.80 12.51
C GLU A 89 -7.26 5.45 13.47
N ILE A 90 -6.98 5.47 14.78
CA ILE A 90 -7.81 6.15 15.79
C ILE A 90 -7.93 7.64 15.47
N ARG A 91 -6.81 8.32 15.22
CA ARG A 91 -6.81 9.75 14.83
C ARG A 91 -7.60 10.00 13.54
N TYR A 92 -7.55 9.06 12.60
CA TYR A 92 -8.35 9.13 11.39
C TYR A 92 -9.86 8.99 11.69
N CYS A 93 -10.27 7.99 12.47
CA CYS A 93 -11.68 7.78 12.82
C CYS A 93 -12.26 8.99 13.56
N ARG A 94 -11.53 9.55 14.54
CA ARG A 94 -11.93 10.78 15.26
C ARG A 94 -12.16 11.96 14.31
N ARG A 95 -11.22 12.21 13.39
CA ARG A 95 -11.36 13.30 12.39
C ARG A 95 -12.54 13.15 11.45
N ARG A 96 -13.13 11.96 11.36
CA ARG A 96 -14.22 11.64 10.42
C ARG A 96 -15.53 11.28 11.11
N GLY A 97 -15.62 11.37 12.44
CA GLY A 97 -16.80 10.96 13.20
C GLY A 97 -17.14 9.48 13.00
N LEU A 98 -16.14 8.65 12.67
CA LEU A 98 -16.34 7.20 12.49
C LEU A 98 -16.24 6.49 13.84
N PRO A 99 -16.95 5.35 14.00
CA PRO A 99 -16.80 4.53 15.20
C PRO A 99 -15.34 4.14 15.40
N LEU A 100 -14.86 4.28 16.63
CA LEU A 100 -13.51 3.86 17.01
C LEU A 100 -13.42 2.33 16.97
N PRO A 101 -12.25 1.75 16.63
CA PRO A 101 -12.00 0.35 16.89
C PRO A 101 -12.29 0.04 18.37
N SER A 102 -13.03 -1.03 18.66
CA SER A 102 -13.55 -1.29 20.02
C SER A 102 -12.41 -1.50 21.04
N ALA A 103 -12.60 -1.01 22.27
CA ALA A 103 -11.64 -1.15 23.37
C ALA A 103 -11.56 -2.58 23.97
N ARG A 104 -12.52 -3.46 23.67
CA ARG A 104 -12.49 -4.86 24.16
C ARG A 104 -11.49 -5.75 23.42
N ASP A 105 -10.87 -5.19 22.39
CA ASP A 105 -9.87 -5.82 21.54
C ASP A 105 -8.44 -5.42 21.96
N GLU A 106 -8.23 -4.88 23.17
CA GLU A 106 -7.03 -4.09 23.45
C GLU A 106 -5.71 -4.85 23.41
N ASP A 107 -5.67 -6.12 23.82
CA ASP A 107 -4.43 -6.92 23.88
C ASP A 107 -4.55 -8.34 23.31
N GLY A 108 -5.58 -8.60 22.50
CA GLY A 108 -5.80 -9.92 21.91
C GLY A 108 -4.97 -10.16 20.63
N PRO A 109 -4.49 -11.39 20.36
CA PRO A 109 -3.80 -11.73 19.12
C PRO A 109 -4.61 -11.38 17.85
N GLY A 110 -5.94 -11.34 17.93
CA GLY A 110 -6.82 -10.91 16.84
C GLY A 110 -6.76 -9.42 16.47
N THR A 111 -6.24 -8.55 17.34
CA THR A 111 -6.09 -7.11 17.09
C THR A 111 -4.76 -6.80 16.43
N VAL A 112 -3.71 -7.46 16.91
CA VAL A 112 -2.37 -7.46 16.32
C VAL A 112 -2.43 -8.00 14.89
N ALA A 113 -3.12 -9.14 14.67
CA ALA A 113 -3.33 -9.71 13.34
C ALA A 113 -4.14 -8.78 12.40
N ARG A 114 -5.15 -8.06 12.91
CA ARG A 114 -5.89 -7.06 12.13
C ARG A 114 -5.03 -5.86 11.74
N SER A 115 -4.22 -5.34 12.66
CA SER A 115 -3.29 -4.24 12.36
C SER A 115 -2.20 -4.67 11.37
N ALA A 116 -1.68 -5.89 11.49
CA ALA A 116 -0.75 -6.45 10.52
C ALA A 116 -1.41 -6.66 9.15
N LEU A 117 -2.64 -7.19 9.10
CA LEU A 117 -3.42 -7.31 7.87
C LEU A 117 -3.63 -5.95 7.19
N SER A 118 -4.03 -4.92 7.95
CA SER A 118 -4.17 -3.55 7.45
C SER A 118 -2.86 -3.00 6.89
N LEU A 119 -1.73 -3.26 7.55
CA LEU A 119 -0.41 -2.83 7.10
C LEU A 119 0.05 -3.57 5.85
N VAL A 120 -0.12 -4.89 5.78
CA VAL A 120 0.19 -5.69 4.58
C VAL A 120 -0.71 -5.27 3.42
N ALA A 121 -2.00 -5.06 3.66
CA ALA A 121 -2.92 -4.57 2.63
C ALA A 121 -2.59 -3.15 2.19
N LEU A 122 -2.18 -2.26 3.11
CA LEU A 122 -1.73 -0.90 2.80
C LEU A 122 -0.45 -0.93 1.99
N ALA A 123 0.49 -1.80 2.37
CA ALA A 123 1.72 -2.00 1.65
C ALA A 123 1.43 -2.46 0.21
N TRP A 124 0.61 -3.49 0.04
CA TRP A 124 0.21 -3.96 -1.28
C TRP A 124 -0.55 -2.89 -2.09
N ALA A 125 -1.43 -2.13 -1.43
CA ALA A 125 -2.20 -1.08 -2.08
C ALA A 125 -1.33 0.02 -2.67
N ASN A 126 -0.17 0.30 -2.06
CA ASN A 126 0.76 1.37 -2.44
C ASN A 126 2.06 0.88 -3.07
N ARG A 127 2.15 -0.41 -3.44
CA ARG A 127 3.35 -0.95 -4.06
C ARG A 127 3.68 -0.17 -5.34
N PRO A 128 4.81 0.54 -5.39
CA PRO A 128 5.08 1.49 -6.45
C PRO A 128 5.30 0.80 -7.78
N CYS A 129 4.94 1.48 -8.87
CA CYS A 129 5.38 1.11 -10.20
C CYS A 129 6.91 1.35 -10.31
N PRO A 130 7.71 0.36 -10.74
CA PRO A 130 9.17 0.46 -10.71
C PRO A 130 9.76 1.36 -11.81
N VAL A 131 8.96 1.74 -12.80
CA VAL A 131 9.46 2.44 -14.00
C VAL A 131 9.08 3.91 -14.09
N CYS A 132 8.16 4.40 -13.25
CA CYS A 132 7.62 5.75 -13.38
C CYS A 132 7.61 6.50 -12.07
N HIS A 133 7.50 7.82 -12.17
CA HIS A 133 7.31 8.68 -11.01
C HIS A 133 5.82 8.71 -10.64
N ASN A 134 5.44 7.82 -9.72
CA ASN A 134 4.09 7.80 -9.14
C ASN A 134 2.98 7.67 -10.20
N GLY A 135 3.20 6.91 -11.26
CA GLY A 135 2.18 6.66 -12.30
C GLY A 135 2.17 7.63 -13.46
N CYS A 136 2.97 8.69 -13.42
CA CYS A 136 3.08 9.63 -14.51
C CYS A 136 4.51 9.71 -15.03
N GLU A 137 4.63 10.13 -16.29
CA GLU A 137 5.88 10.47 -16.95
C GLU A 137 5.74 11.89 -17.50
N VAL A 138 6.85 12.63 -17.53
CA VAL A 138 6.87 13.96 -18.15
C VAL A 138 6.57 13.81 -19.64
N CYS A 139 5.75 14.70 -20.18
CA CYS A 139 5.45 14.73 -21.60
C CYS A 139 6.74 14.99 -22.40
N THR A 140 7.19 14.00 -23.17
CA THR A 140 8.42 14.09 -23.99
C THR A 140 8.34 15.14 -25.09
N ARG A 141 7.15 15.67 -25.42
CA ARG A 141 6.99 16.69 -26.45
C ARG A 141 7.21 18.10 -25.93
N CYS A 142 6.79 18.38 -24.69
CA CYS A 142 6.85 19.73 -24.14
C CYS A 142 7.71 19.85 -22.88
N GLU A 143 8.16 18.73 -22.31
CA GLU A 143 9.08 18.67 -21.17
C GLU A 143 8.68 19.59 -19.99
N LEU A 144 7.36 19.77 -19.77
CA LEU A 144 6.73 20.74 -18.86
C LEU A 144 6.85 22.23 -19.25
N ASP A 145 7.72 22.61 -20.19
CA ASP A 145 7.95 24.01 -20.60
C ASP A 145 6.67 24.72 -21.01
N GLU A 146 5.86 24.11 -21.88
CA GLU A 146 4.58 24.68 -22.32
C GLU A 146 3.63 24.92 -21.13
N LEU A 147 3.61 24.01 -20.14
CA LEU A 147 2.77 24.20 -18.95
C LEU A 147 3.25 25.38 -18.09
N LEU A 148 4.56 25.46 -17.87
CA LEU A 148 5.18 26.45 -16.97
C LEU A 148 5.18 27.86 -17.58
N THR A 149 5.33 27.95 -18.90
CA THR A 149 5.32 29.22 -19.65
C THR A 149 3.92 29.67 -20.06
N GLY A 150 2.89 28.86 -19.81
CA GLY A 150 1.50 29.17 -20.17
C GLY A 150 1.14 28.87 -21.63
N GLY A 151 2.02 28.19 -22.34
CA GLY A 151 1.74 27.60 -23.65
C GLY A 151 0.83 26.37 -23.59
N ARG A 152 0.62 25.72 -24.73
CA ARG A 152 -0.36 24.63 -24.88
C ARG A 152 0.25 23.44 -25.60
N CYS A 153 0.25 22.30 -24.93
CA CYS A 153 0.70 21.03 -25.51
C CYS A 153 -0.48 20.07 -25.73
N ASN A 154 -0.82 19.82 -26.99
CA ASN A 154 -1.91 18.89 -27.34
C ASN A 154 -1.57 17.42 -27.04
N ALA A 155 -0.29 17.04 -26.99
CA ALA A 155 0.13 15.65 -26.79
C ALA A 155 -0.21 15.12 -25.39
N CYS A 156 -0.04 15.94 -24.35
CA CYS A 156 -0.44 15.61 -22.98
C CYS A 156 -1.80 16.19 -22.60
N GLY A 157 -2.53 16.80 -23.55
CA GLY A 157 -3.73 17.57 -23.24
C GLY A 157 -3.48 18.63 -22.18
N GLU A 158 -2.42 19.43 -22.34
CA GLU A 158 -2.07 20.60 -21.52
C GLU A 158 -1.69 20.32 -20.05
N THR A 159 -1.58 19.05 -19.64
CA THR A 159 -1.20 18.72 -18.25
C THR A 159 0.30 18.75 -17.99
N GLY A 160 1.13 18.68 -19.03
CA GLY A 160 2.57 18.42 -18.93
C GLY A 160 2.94 16.96 -18.61
N TRP A 161 1.95 16.11 -18.31
CA TRP A 161 2.15 14.74 -17.84
C TRP A 161 1.38 13.72 -18.67
N VAL A 162 1.99 12.57 -18.92
CA VAL A 162 1.35 11.42 -19.56
C VAL A 162 1.25 10.25 -18.58
N GLU A 163 0.19 9.46 -18.72
CA GLU A 163 -0.01 8.26 -17.90
C GLU A 163 1.06 7.22 -18.25
N CYS A 164 1.74 6.68 -17.24
CA CYS A 164 2.71 5.60 -17.44
C CYS A 164 2.03 4.40 -18.09
N SER A 165 2.62 3.89 -19.17
CA SER A 165 2.10 2.75 -19.93
C SER A 165 2.11 1.44 -19.14
N VAL A 166 3.07 1.26 -18.23
CA VAL A 166 3.25 0.02 -17.45
C VAL A 166 2.20 -0.13 -16.36
N CYS A 167 1.92 0.93 -15.59
CA CYS A 167 0.89 0.90 -14.53
C CYS A 167 -0.44 1.55 -14.94
N ALA A 168 -0.61 1.84 -16.24
CA ALA A 168 -1.76 2.55 -16.81
C ALA A 168 -2.14 3.82 -16.02
N GLY A 169 -1.14 4.62 -15.63
CA GLY A 169 -1.34 5.85 -14.87
C GLY A 169 -1.54 5.69 -13.35
N THR A 170 -1.70 4.48 -12.82
CA THR A 170 -2.14 4.31 -11.42
C THR A 170 -1.04 4.53 -10.37
N GLY A 171 0.23 4.42 -10.77
CA GLY A 171 1.38 4.46 -9.87
C GLY A 171 1.54 3.21 -9.01
N TRP A 172 0.67 2.21 -9.20
CA TRP A 172 0.76 0.93 -8.50
C TRP A 172 1.16 -0.17 -9.46
N LEU A 173 1.93 -1.14 -8.97
CA LEU A 173 2.20 -2.35 -9.74
C LEU A 173 0.89 -3.17 -9.90
N ASP A 174 0.57 -3.56 -11.13
CA ASP A 174 -0.63 -4.35 -11.46
C ASP A 174 -0.42 -5.85 -11.18
N GLN A 175 0.02 -6.16 -9.96
CA GLN A 175 0.05 -7.55 -9.47
C GLN A 175 -1.19 -7.82 -8.62
N PRO A 176 -1.93 -8.91 -8.91
CA PRO A 176 -3.10 -9.26 -8.14
C PRO A 176 -2.68 -9.49 -6.68
N ALA A 177 -3.43 -8.87 -5.76
CA ALA A 177 -3.26 -9.15 -4.35
C ALA A 177 -3.68 -10.61 -4.06
N PRO A 178 -3.05 -11.28 -3.08
CA PRO A 178 -3.55 -12.52 -2.53
C PRO A 178 -5.05 -12.43 -2.23
N SER A 179 -5.79 -13.50 -2.48
CA SER A 179 -7.26 -13.53 -2.42
C SER A 179 -7.84 -12.99 -1.10
N GLU A 180 -7.16 -13.30 0.00
CA GLU A 180 -7.42 -12.89 1.38
C GLU A 180 -7.25 -11.36 1.58
N LEU A 181 -6.32 -10.74 0.85
CA LEU A 181 -6.03 -9.31 0.89
C LEU A 181 -6.84 -8.52 -0.15
N ALA A 182 -7.27 -9.15 -1.24
CA ALA A 182 -7.85 -8.49 -2.40
C ALA A 182 -8.98 -7.50 -2.05
N ARG A 183 -9.91 -7.92 -1.19
CA ARG A 183 -11.03 -7.06 -0.75
C ARG A 183 -10.56 -5.88 0.11
N HIS A 184 -9.52 -6.05 0.93
CA HIS A 184 -8.95 -4.96 1.74
C HIS A 184 -8.16 -3.98 0.88
N VAL A 185 -7.30 -4.49 0.00
CA VAL A 185 -6.52 -3.69 -0.96
C VAL A 185 -7.44 -2.85 -1.84
N GLN A 186 -8.49 -3.45 -2.41
CA GLN A 186 -9.46 -2.69 -3.22
C GLN A 186 -10.21 -1.62 -2.43
N ARG A 187 -10.59 -1.89 -1.17
CA ARG A 187 -11.23 -0.88 -0.30
C ARG A 187 -10.28 0.27 0.03
N LEU A 188 -9.01 -0.03 0.32
CA LEU A 188 -7.97 0.96 0.57
C LEU A 188 -7.72 1.82 -0.67
N ARG A 189 -7.47 1.21 -1.83
CA ARG A 189 -7.23 1.92 -3.10
C ARG A 189 -8.39 2.87 -3.46
N ARG A 190 -9.65 2.41 -3.34
CA ARG A 190 -10.85 3.25 -3.53
C ARG A 190 -10.88 4.44 -2.59
N ARG A 191 -10.65 4.18 -1.29
CA ARG A 191 -10.61 5.24 -0.28
C ARG A 191 -9.49 6.23 -0.52
N GLN A 192 -8.29 5.77 -0.88
CA GLN A 192 -7.13 6.61 -1.13
C GLN A 192 -7.33 7.50 -2.37
N ALA A 193 -7.83 6.94 -3.46
CA ALA A 193 -8.14 7.70 -4.67
C ALA A 193 -9.18 8.79 -4.38
N ARG A 194 -10.28 8.44 -3.70
CA ARG A 194 -11.30 9.40 -3.25
C ARG A 194 -10.73 10.49 -2.34
N ASP A 195 -10.00 10.09 -1.31
CA ASP A 195 -9.44 11.02 -0.32
C ASP A 195 -8.38 11.92 -0.95
N GLY A 196 -7.63 11.43 -1.94
CA GLY A 196 -6.69 12.20 -2.75
C GLY A 196 -7.38 13.34 -3.49
N VAL A 197 -8.39 13.02 -4.30
CA VAL A 197 -9.16 14.04 -5.03
C VAL A 197 -9.80 15.03 -4.08
N ARG A 198 -10.37 14.58 -2.96
CA ARG A 198 -10.95 15.49 -1.97
C ARG A 198 -9.91 16.44 -1.36
N ARG A 199 -8.70 15.99 -1.06
CA ARG A 199 -7.64 16.85 -0.49
C ARG A 199 -7.21 17.92 -1.48
N LEU A 200 -7.04 17.55 -2.75
CA LEU A 200 -6.73 18.49 -3.82
C LEU A 200 -7.87 19.46 -4.03
N TRP A 201 -9.11 18.98 -4.03
CA TRP A 201 -10.30 19.82 -4.10
C TRP A 201 -10.33 20.86 -2.97
N ALA A 202 -10.15 20.43 -1.71
CA ALA A 202 -10.16 21.35 -0.58
C ALA A 202 -9.01 22.39 -0.63
N SER A 203 -7.90 22.03 -1.27
CA SER A 203 -6.77 22.94 -1.49
C SER A 203 -7.03 23.93 -2.62
N LEU A 204 -7.69 23.49 -3.70
CA LEU A 204 -7.93 24.27 -4.91
C LEU A 204 -9.24 25.07 -4.88
N SER A 205 -10.23 24.67 -4.10
CA SER A 205 -11.54 25.32 -4.07
C SER A 205 -11.53 26.74 -3.51
N ARG A 206 -10.39 27.17 -2.94
CA ARG A 206 -10.17 28.51 -2.41
C ARG A 206 -9.40 29.41 -3.37
N LEU A 207 -8.82 28.85 -4.43
CA LEU A 207 -8.08 29.61 -5.43
C LEU A 207 -9.04 30.16 -6.47
N ARG A 208 -8.87 31.44 -6.82
CA ARG A 208 -9.55 32.02 -7.97
C ARG A 208 -8.84 31.62 -9.27
N LYS A 209 -9.57 31.65 -10.40
CA LYS A 209 -9.05 31.21 -11.71
C LYS A 209 -7.83 32.02 -12.15
N ASP A 210 -7.82 33.31 -11.82
CA ASP A 210 -6.71 34.23 -12.05
C ASP A 210 -5.52 33.97 -11.11
N GLU A 211 -5.66 33.26 -10.00
CA GLU A 211 -4.55 32.94 -9.09
C GLU A 211 -3.82 31.63 -9.46
N VAL A 212 -4.34 30.85 -10.41
CA VAL A 212 -3.78 29.54 -10.81
C VAL A 212 -2.36 29.66 -11.37
N HIS A 213 -2.05 30.74 -12.09
CA HIS A 213 -0.70 30.95 -12.66
C HIS A 213 0.36 31.18 -11.58
N LEU A 214 -0.03 31.64 -10.39
CA LEU A 214 0.87 31.87 -9.26
C LEU A 214 1.37 30.57 -8.61
N LEU A 215 0.80 29.41 -8.99
CA LEU A 215 1.20 28.12 -8.44
C LEU A 215 2.55 27.63 -8.97
N GLY A 216 3.04 28.13 -10.11
CA GLY A 216 4.34 27.73 -10.68
C GLY A 216 4.52 26.21 -10.76
N GLU A 217 5.63 25.68 -10.27
CA GLU A 217 5.93 24.23 -10.22
C GLU A 217 4.89 23.42 -9.44
N ARG A 218 4.29 24.00 -8.39
CA ARG A 218 3.23 23.34 -7.62
C ARG A 218 2.02 23.02 -8.48
N ARG A 219 1.76 23.79 -9.54
CA ARG A 219 0.73 23.50 -10.55
C ARG A 219 1.02 22.17 -11.25
N ALA A 220 2.28 21.95 -11.63
CA ALA A 220 2.72 20.74 -12.31
C ALA A 220 2.59 19.51 -11.40
N ASP A 221 3.00 19.61 -10.13
CA ASP A 221 2.86 18.52 -9.16
C ASP A 221 1.39 18.15 -8.92
N MET A 222 0.52 19.16 -8.77
CA MET A 222 -0.92 18.94 -8.58
C MET A 222 -1.56 18.31 -9.83
N LEU A 223 -1.12 18.67 -11.03
CA LEU A 223 -1.56 18.04 -12.27
C LEU A 223 -1.09 16.59 -12.37
N ALA A 224 0.16 16.28 -12.00
CA ALA A 224 0.66 14.90 -11.93
C ALA A 224 -0.21 14.05 -11.00
N ASP A 225 -0.49 14.58 -9.80
CA ASP A 225 -1.35 13.92 -8.82
C ASP A 225 -2.78 13.69 -9.35
N LEU A 226 -3.37 14.67 -10.06
CA LEU A 226 -4.71 14.53 -10.63
C LEU A 226 -4.77 13.54 -11.78
N VAL A 227 -3.78 13.53 -12.68
CA VAL A 227 -3.68 12.54 -13.77
C VAL A 227 -3.62 11.13 -13.18
N ARG A 228 -2.75 10.92 -12.18
CA ARG A 228 -2.66 9.67 -11.42
C ARG A 228 -3.96 9.27 -10.76
N LEU A 229 -4.59 10.18 -10.01
CA LEU A 229 -5.86 9.90 -9.31
C LEU A 229 -7.00 9.57 -10.28
N ARG A 230 -7.07 10.26 -11.42
CA ARG A 230 -8.03 9.96 -12.49
C ARG A 230 -7.83 8.55 -13.04
N ALA A 231 -6.59 8.17 -13.33
CA ALA A 231 -6.25 6.82 -13.77
C ALA A 231 -6.62 5.76 -12.73
N GLN A 232 -6.31 6.00 -11.45
CA GLN A 232 -6.70 5.11 -10.34
C GLN A 232 -8.23 4.93 -10.26
N LEU A 233 -9.00 6.01 -10.33
CA LEU A 233 -10.46 5.97 -10.29
C LEU A 233 -11.03 5.17 -11.48
N ARG A 234 -10.52 5.43 -12.70
CA ARG A 234 -10.91 4.70 -13.91
C ARG A 234 -10.63 3.20 -13.78
N LEU A 235 -9.44 2.82 -13.32
CA LEU A 235 -9.08 1.41 -13.12
C LEU A 235 -10.03 0.74 -12.11
N LEU A 236 -10.26 1.38 -10.95
CA LEU A 236 -11.09 0.84 -9.88
C LEU A 236 -12.58 0.71 -10.28
N MET A 237 -13.10 1.63 -11.10
CA MET A 237 -14.44 1.51 -11.66
C MET A 237 -14.56 0.37 -12.68
N ASN A 238 -13.50 0.12 -13.47
CA ASN A 238 -13.49 -0.94 -14.48
C ASN A 238 -13.32 -2.34 -13.88
N HIS A 239 -12.58 -2.47 -12.77
CA HIS A 239 -12.24 -3.75 -12.14
C HIS A 239 -13.13 -4.13 -10.95
N ALA A 240 -14.32 -3.53 -10.86
CA ALA A 240 -15.26 -3.76 -9.75
C ALA A 240 -16.07 -5.07 -9.87
N GLY A 241 -15.91 -5.84 -10.96
CA GLY A 241 -16.59 -7.12 -11.17
C GLY A 241 -18.11 -7.02 -11.06
N ILE A 242 -18.74 -7.94 -10.34
CA ILE A 242 -20.18 -7.99 -10.10
C ILE A 242 -20.75 -6.76 -9.36
N HIS A 243 -19.90 -5.92 -8.76
CA HIS A 243 -20.32 -4.71 -8.04
C HIS A 243 -20.08 -3.43 -8.85
N ARG A 244 -19.91 -3.54 -10.17
CA ARG A 244 -19.53 -2.42 -11.06
C ARG A 244 -20.40 -1.20 -10.89
N ASP A 245 -21.72 -1.34 -10.91
CA ASP A 245 -22.63 -0.18 -10.88
C ASP A 245 -22.57 0.55 -9.54
N ARG A 246 -22.51 -0.19 -8.43
CA ARG A 246 -22.34 0.38 -7.09
C ARG A 246 -21.01 1.13 -6.97
N VAL A 247 -19.92 0.51 -7.42
CA VAL A 247 -18.58 1.13 -7.35
C VAL A 247 -18.50 2.35 -8.28
N ARG A 248 -19.12 2.28 -9.46
CA ARG A 248 -19.20 3.42 -10.38
C ARG A 248 -20.01 4.56 -9.78
N GLY A 249 -21.16 4.28 -9.17
CA GLY A 249 -21.94 5.29 -8.44
C GLY A 249 -21.14 5.94 -7.31
N GLU A 250 -20.32 5.18 -6.59
CA GLU A 250 -19.45 5.68 -5.52
C GLU A 250 -18.31 6.58 -6.05
N LEU A 251 -17.65 6.17 -7.14
CA LEU A 251 -16.39 6.78 -7.59
C LEU A 251 -16.55 7.82 -8.72
N ASN A 252 -17.60 7.73 -9.52
CA ASN A 252 -17.82 8.62 -10.67
C ASN A 252 -17.87 10.11 -10.27
N PRO A 253 -18.52 10.53 -9.17
CA PRO A 253 -18.47 11.93 -8.74
C PRO A 253 -17.04 12.44 -8.50
N TRP A 254 -16.14 11.58 -8.02
CA TRP A 254 -14.75 11.92 -7.78
C TRP A 254 -13.93 11.97 -9.06
N ALA A 255 -14.25 11.13 -10.05
CA ALA A 255 -13.63 11.17 -11.37
C ALA A 255 -13.97 12.50 -12.08
N LEU A 256 -15.26 12.85 -12.11
CA LEU A 256 -15.73 14.15 -12.62
C LEU A 256 -15.07 15.32 -11.90
N ARG A 257 -14.89 15.21 -10.58
CA ARG A 257 -14.20 16.24 -9.79
C ARG A 257 -12.72 16.37 -10.14
N ALA A 258 -12.03 15.26 -10.39
CA ALA A 258 -10.65 15.28 -10.85
C ALA A 258 -10.54 15.98 -12.21
N ASP A 259 -11.44 15.67 -13.16
CA ASP A 259 -11.47 16.32 -14.47
C ASP A 259 -11.74 17.83 -14.38
N GLN A 260 -12.64 18.26 -13.49
CA GLN A 260 -12.87 19.68 -13.21
C GLN A 260 -11.63 20.39 -12.69
N LEU A 261 -10.89 19.76 -11.77
CA LEU A 261 -9.64 20.32 -11.23
C LEU A 261 -8.53 20.38 -12.29
N ILE A 262 -8.44 19.38 -13.17
CA ILE A 262 -7.53 19.40 -14.31
C ILE A 262 -7.91 20.56 -15.24
N GLY A 263 -9.20 20.75 -15.54
CA GLY A 263 -9.68 21.89 -16.32
C GLY A 263 -9.25 23.23 -15.72
N LEU A 264 -9.53 23.44 -14.42
CA LEU A 264 -9.11 24.63 -13.68
C LEU A 264 -7.61 24.87 -13.76
N LEU A 265 -6.80 23.85 -13.51
CA LEU A 265 -5.34 23.95 -13.54
C LEU A 265 -4.77 24.08 -14.94
N THR A 266 -5.48 23.68 -16.00
CA THR A 266 -5.05 23.86 -17.39
C THR A 266 -5.61 25.14 -18.04
N GLY A 267 -6.51 25.84 -17.35
CA GLY A 267 -7.14 27.07 -17.83
C GLY A 267 -8.38 26.84 -18.70
N ARG A 268 -8.88 25.60 -18.78
CA ARG A 268 -10.10 25.21 -19.50
C ARG A 268 -11.37 25.44 -18.69
#